data_AF-A0A956A695-F1
#
_entry.id   AF-A0A956A695-F1
#
_cell.length_a   1.000
_cell.length_b   1.000
_cell.length_c   1.000
_cell.angle_alpha   90.00
_cell.angle_beta   90.00
_cell.angle_gamma   90.00
#
_symmetry.space_group_name_H-M   'P 1'
#
loop_
_entity.id
_entity.type
_entity.pdbx_description
1 polymer ?
#
loop_
_entity_poly.entity_id
_entity_poly.type
_entity_poly.pdbx_seq_one_letter_code
_entity_poly.pdbx_strand_id
1 'polypeptide(L)'
;MGWTKELNEGDWYLLHTLVHVARADDEVVPMEVAFIDTVMKALDVGDADRRTVKAMLRGEGAIPPVDARPPASLTYERKLDVFREAISLAFADGVFAQEEKELVNKLVQRLGLHPGDMQPIWDRAKRHYLDG
;
A
#
# COMPACT_ATOMS: atom_id res chain seq x y z
N MET A 1 -12.56 -2.76 27.83
CA MET A 1 -11.96 -3.76 26.92
C MET A 1 -12.30 -3.32 25.51
N GLY A 2 -11.33 -2.73 24.81
CA GLY A 2 -11.50 -2.37 23.40
C GLY A 2 -11.47 -3.64 22.57
N TRP A 3 -12.50 -3.87 21.77
CA TRP A 3 -12.52 -4.96 20.81
C TRP A 3 -11.60 -4.54 19.66
N THR A 4 -10.41 -5.12 19.60
CA THR A 4 -9.52 -4.93 18.46
C THR A 4 -10.15 -5.62 17.26
N LYS A 5 -10.38 -4.89 16.17
CA LYS A 5 -10.89 -5.46 14.92
C LYS A 5 -9.83 -6.41 14.35
N GLU A 6 -10.20 -7.66 14.09
CA GLU A 6 -9.37 -8.56 13.28
C GLU A 6 -9.32 -8.05 11.84
N LEU A 7 -8.11 -7.94 11.29
CA LEU A 7 -7.93 -7.55 9.90
C LEU A 7 -8.45 -8.65 8.98
N ASN A 8 -9.30 -8.27 8.02
CA ASN A 8 -9.71 -9.18 6.96
C ASN A 8 -8.62 -9.32 5.90
N GLU A 9 -8.79 -10.27 4.97
CA GLU A 9 -7.85 -10.53 3.89
C GLU A 9 -7.55 -9.31 3.03
N GLY A 10 -8.53 -8.43 2.81
CA GLY A 10 -8.37 -7.21 2.03
C GLY A 10 -7.54 -6.14 2.75
N ASP A 11 -7.74 -5.99 4.06
CA ASP A 11 -6.94 -5.10 4.89
C ASP A 11 -5.47 -5.58 4.94
N TRP A 12 -5.25 -6.89 5.06
CA TRP A 12 -3.90 -7.48 4.95
C TRP A 12 -3.30 -7.29 3.56
N TYR A 13 -4.08 -7.50 2.49
CA TYR A 13 -3.60 -7.32 1.13
C TYR A 13 -3.14 -5.88 0.87
N LEU A 14 -3.90 -4.89 1.36
CA LEU A 14 -3.50 -3.49 1.34
C LEU A 14 -2.17 -3.29 2.07
N LEU A 15 -2.07 -3.72 3.32
CA LEU A 15 -0.85 -3.50 4.13
C LEU A 15 0.38 -4.17 3.50
N HIS A 16 0.26 -5.40 3.00
CA HIS A 16 1.36 -6.05 2.28
C HIS A 16 1.74 -5.31 0.99
N THR A 17 0.76 -4.79 0.26
CA THR A 17 1.01 -3.99 -0.95
C THR A 17 1.81 -2.73 -0.60
N LEU A 18 1.45 -2.03 0.47
CA LEU A 18 2.17 -0.83 0.92
C LEU A 18 3.58 -1.15 1.39
N VAL A 19 3.77 -2.25 2.12
CA VAL A 19 5.12 -2.68 2.52
C VAL A 19 5.97 -3.03 1.30
N HIS A 20 5.39 -3.66 0.28
CA HIS A 20 6.11 -3.94 -0.97
C HIS A 20 6.53 -2.67 -1.70
N VAL A 21 5.64 -1.68 -1.78
CA VAL A 21 5.96 -0.36 -2.35
C VAL A 21 7.11 0.28 -1.57
N ALA A 22 6.99 0.40 -0.25
CA ALA A 22 7.99 1.07 0.59
C ALA A 22 9.36 0.38 0.64
N ARG A 23 9.43 -0.87 0.18
CA ARG A 23 10.67 -1.66 0.15
C ARG A 23 11.17 -1.88 -1.28
N ALA A 24 10.59 -1.21 -2.27
CA ALA A 24 10.88 -1.46 -3.67
C ALA A 24 12.33 -1.09 -4.04
N ASP A 25 12.90 -0.08 -3.37
CA ASP A 25 14.24 0.48 -3.60
C ASP A 25 15.25 0.12 -2.49
N ASP A 26 14.91 -0.86 -1.64
CA ASP A 26 15.69 -1.28 -0.46
C ASP A 26 15.91 -0.19 0.63
N GLU A 27 15.28 0.98 0.53
CA GLU A 27 15.39 2.08 1.52
C GLU A 27 14.01 2.51 2.05
N VAL A 28 13.63 2.03 3.24
CA VAL A 28 12.40 2.49 3.89
C VAL A 28 12.66 3.82 4.62
N VAL A 29 12.09 4.91 4.12
CA VAL A 29 12.28 6.24 4.71
C VAL A 29 11.22 6.57 5.78
N PRO A 30 11.50 7.50 6.73
CA PRO A 30 10.55 7.83 7.80
C PRO A 30 9.17 8.28 7.33
N MET A 31 9.08 8.91 6.16
CA MET A 31 7.82 9.38 5.59
C MET A 31 6.89 8.21 5.21
N GLU A 32 7.43 7.15 4.60
CA GLU A 32 6.68 5.95 4.24
C GLU A 32 6.16 5.22 5.47
N VAL A 33 7.01 5.12 6.51
CA VAL A 33 6.61 4.54 7.80
C VAL A 33 5.45 5.35 8.40
N ALA A 34 5.52 6.68 8.35
CA ALA A 34 4.46 7.55 8.86
C ALA A 34 3.15 7.42 8.05
N PHE A 35 3.26 7.26 6.72
CA PHE A 35 2.12 7.00 5.85
C PHE A 35 1.45 5.66 6.21
N ILE A 36 2.22 4.58 6.27
CA ILE A 36 1.70 3.25 6.61
C ILE A 36 1.14 3.23 8.04
N ASP A 37 1.76 3.95 8.99
CA ASP A 37 1.22 4.13 10.34
C ASP A 37 -0.16 4.82 10.34
N THR A 38 -0.39 5.75 9.40
CA THR A 38 -1.68 6.44 9.21
C THR A 38 -2.72 5.51 8.62
N VAL A 39 -2.37 4.71 7.61
CA VAL A 39 -3.26 3.67 7.05
C VAL A 39 -3.64 2.66 8.14
N MET A 40 -2.67 2.18 8.91
CA MET A 40 -2.94 1.26 10.02
C MET A 40 -3.84 1.87 11.10
N LYS A 41 -3.75 3.19 11.36
CA LYS A 41 -4.69 3.88 12.26
C LYS A 41 -6.10 3.93 11.67
N ALA A 42 -6.23 4.25 10.38
CA ALA A 42 -7.53 4.30 9.69
C ALA A 42 -8.24 2.94 9.64
N LEU A 43 -7.46 1.86 9.59
CA LEU A 43 -7.97 0.48 9.62
C LEU A 43 -8.25 -0.05 11.04
N ASP A 44 -7.94 0.73 12.09
CA ASP A 44 -8.00 0.32 13.50
C ASP A 44 -7.17 -0.95 13.80
N VAL A 45 -5.95 -1.00 13.24
CA VAL A 45 -5.04 -2.14 13.39
C VAL A 45 -4.56 -2.27 14.84
N GLY A 46 -4.74 -3.46 15.40
CA GLY A 46 -4.28 -3.81 16.74
C GLY A 46 -2.76 -3.79 16.91
N ASP A 47 -2.29 -3.67 18.15
CA ASP A 47 -0.86 -3.58 18.46
C ASP A 47 -0.06 -4.80 17.98
N ALA A 48 -0.64 -6.00 18.02
CA ALA A 48 0.01 -7.21 17.56
C ALA A 48 0.27 -7.16 16.04
N ASP A 49 -0.76 -6.85 15.26
CA ASP A 49 -0.68 -6.75 13.80
C ASP A 49 0.18 -5.55 13.37
N ARG A 50 0.10 -4.42 14.07
CA ARG A 50 0.98 -3.27 13.86
C ARG A 50 2.45 -3.66 14.03
N ARG A 51 2.79 -4.46 15.06
CA ARG A 51 4.16 -4.96 15.24
C ARG A 51 4.59 -5.84 14.07
N THR A 52 3.71 -6.69 13.56
CA THR A 52 3.97 -7.54 12.38
C THR A 52 4.30 -6.69 11.15
N VAL A 53 3.46 -5.70 10.82
CA VAL A 53 3.70 -4.80 9.67
C VAL A 53 5.01 -4.02 9.85
N LYS A 54 5.31 -3.53 11.06
CA LYS A 54 6.58 -2.83 11.32
C LYS A 54 7.80 -3.74 11.21
N ALA A 55 7.69 -5.02 11.59
CA ALA A 55 8.77 -5.99 11.39
C ALA A 55 9.01 -6.25 9.90
N MET A 56 7.95 -6.32 9.08
CA MET A 56 8.07 -6.47 7.63
C MET A 56 8.80 -5.27 6.99
N LEU A 57 8.48 -4.05 7.41
CA LEU A 57 9.18 -2.83 6.97
C LEU A 57 10.68 -2.85 7.30
N ARG A 58 11.06 -3.38 8.48
CA ARG A 58 12.47 -3.53 8.87
C ARG A 58 13.18 -4.72 8.21
N GLY A 59 12.51 -5.51 7.39
CA GLY A 59 13.06 -6.75 6.83
C GLY A 59 13.19 -7.90 7.83
N GLU A 60 12.59 -7.77 9.01
CA GLU A 60 12.58 -8.79 10.07
C GLU A 60 11.36 -9.72 9.96
N GLY A 61 10.35 -9.33 9.17
CA GLY A 61 9.11 -10.07 8.97
C GLY A 61 8.99 -10.67 7.56
N ALA A 62 8.33 -11.82 7.46
CA ALA A 62 7.96 -12.39 6.17
C ALA A 62 6.90 -11.53 5.48
N ILE A 63 7.15 -11.15 4.23
CA ILE A 63 6.17 -10.49 3.38
C ILE A 63 5.68 -11.53 2.38
N PRO A 64 4.36 -11.71 2.18
CA PRO A 64 3.86 -12.55 1.09
C PRO A 64 4.46 -12.12 -0.25
N PRO A 65 4.60 -13.01 -1.24
CA PRO A 65 5.13 -12.66 -2.55
C PRO A 65 4.41 -11.46 -3.16
N VAL A 66 5.16 -10.56 -3.79
CA VAL A 66 4.59 -9.34 -4.41
C VAL A 66 3.54 -9.70 -5.47
N ASP A 67 3.68 -10.87 -6.10
CA ASP A 67 2.77 -11.42 -7.12
C ASP A 67 1.56 -12.17 -6.57
N ALA A 68 1.33 -12.12 -5.26
CA ALA A 68 0.10 -12.60 -4.66
C ALA A 68 -1.13 -11.98 -5.36
N ARG A 69 -2.05 -12.84 -5.80
CA ARG A 69 -3.32 -12.41 -6.37
C ARG A 69 -4.14 -11.69 -5.30
N PRO A 70 -4.92 -10.66 -5.68
CA PRO A 70 -5.89 -10.10 -4.76
C PRO A 70 -6.84 -11.19 -4.24
N PRO A 71 -7.23 -11.16 -2.96
CA PRO A 71 -8.25 -12.06 -2.43
C PRO A 71 -9.53 -11.99 -3.26
N ALA A 72 -10.21 -13.12 -3.44
CA ALA A 72 -11.48 -13.16 -4.19
C ALA A 72 -12.58 -12.30 -3.52
N SER A 73 -12.46 -12.10 -2.21
CA SER A 73 -13.31 -11.24 -1.39
C SER A 73 -13.07 -9.73 -1.63
N LEU A 74 -11.99 -9.34 -2.30
CA LEU A 74 -11.64 -7.94 -2.53
C LEU A 74 -12.50 -7.34 -3.65
N THR A 75 -13.43 -6.48 -3.25
CA THR A 75 -14.34 -5.78 -4.18
C THR A 75 -13.59 -4.84 -5.12
N TYR A 76 -14.22 -4.47 -6.24
CA TYR A 76 -13.64 -3.52 -7.19
C TYR A 76 -13.29 -2.17 -6.55
N GLU A 77 -14.17 -1.64 -5.70
CA GLU A 77 -13.94 -0.41 -4.95
C GLU A 77 -12.73 -0.53 -4.02
N ARG A 78 -12.61 -1.65 -3.30
CA ARG A 78 -11.45 -1.89 -2.44
C ARG A 78 -10.14 -2.05 -3.23
N LYS A 79 -10.19 -2.58 -4.45
CA LYS A 79 -9.04 -2.59 -5.35
C LYS A 79 -8.61 -1.18 -5.76
N LEU A 80 -9.57 -0.29 -6.02
CA LEU A 80 -9.28 1.13 -6.28
C LEU A 80 -8.66 1.81 -5.06
N ASP A 81 -9.14 1.51 -3.85
CA ASP A 81 -8.52 2.00 -2.61
C ASP A 81 -7.08 1.50 -2.49
N VAL A 82 -6.82 0.20 -2.71
CA VAL A 82 -5.45 -0.35 -2.70
C VAL A 82 -4.55 0.38 -3.68
N PHE A 83 -5.02 0.59 -4.91
CA PHE A 83 -4.26 1.34 -5.90
C PHE A 83 -4.01 2.80 -5.45
N ARG A 84 -5.02 3.48 -4.90
CA ARG A 84 -4.90 4.85 -4.41
C ARG A 84 -3.88 4.98 -3.28
N GLU A 85 -3.92 4.09 -2.30
CA GLU A 85 -2.97 4.15 -1.19
C GLU A 85 -1.54 3.80 -1.67
N ALA A 86 -1.40 2.82 -2.56
CA ALA A 86 -0.10 2.43 -3.12
C ALA A 86 0.55 3.55 -3.93
N ILE A 87 -0.21 4.22 -4.81
CA ILE A 87 0.34 5.35 -5.58
C ILE A 87 0.61 6.56 -4.70
N SER A 88 -0.20 6.79 -3.65
CA SER A 88 0.03 7.89 -2.72
C SER A 88 1.30 7.68 -1.89
N LEU A 89 1.55 6.44 -1.48
CA LEU A 89 2.79 6.07 -0.78
C LEU A 89 4.01 6.25 -1.68
N ALA A 90 3.96 5.76 -2.92
CA ALA A 90 5.07 5.89 -3.88
C ALA A 90 5.38 7.33 -4.32
N PHE A 91 4.54 8.29 -3.95
CA PHE A 91 4.79 9.71 -4.15
C PHE A 91 5.05 10.45 -2.82
N ALA A 92 4.93 9.79 -1.67
CA ALA A 92 4.88 10.45 -0.37
C ALA A 92 6.20 11.13 0.02
N ASP A 93 7.32 10.62 -0.46
CA ASP A 93 8.66 11.17 -0.25
C ASP A 93 9.07 12.20 -1.33
N GLY A 94 8.21 12.42 -2.33
CA GLY A 94 8.44 13.33 -3.45
C GLY A 94 9.31 12.76 -4.58
N VAL A 95 9.81 11.52 -4.46
CA VAL A 95 10.68 10.89 -5.46
C VAL A 95 10.05 9.59 -5.94
N PHE A 96 9.41 9.63 -7.10
CA PHE A 96 8.84 8.42 -7.68
C PHE A 96 9.90 7.61 -8.44
N ALA A 97 10.56 6.70 -7.74
CA ALA A 97 11.66 5.87 -8.23
C ALA A 97 11.22 4.90 -9.34
N GLN A 98 12.18 4.33 -10.07
CA GLN A 98 11.87 3.45 -11.19
C GLN A 98 11.32 2.10 -10.71
N GLU A 99 11.83 1.61 -9.59
CA GLU A 99 11.46 0.38 -8.92
C GLU A 99 10.00 0.44 -8.44
N GLU A 100 9.61 1.55 -7.81
CA GLU A 100 8.24 1.81 -7.38
C GLU A 100 7.27 1.89 -8.57
N LYS A 101 7.67 2.56 -9.66
CA LYS A 101 6.89 2.61 -10.91
C LYS A 101 6.61 1.21 -11.45
N GLU A 102 7.63 0.37 -11.50
CA GLU A 102 7.47 -1.01 -11.95
C GLU A 102 6.53 -1.80 -11.05
N LEU A 103 6.63 -1.60 -9.74
CA LEU A 103 5.78 -2.26 -8.77
C LEU A 103 4.32 -1.83 -8.91
N VAL A 104 4.06 -0.52 -9.03
CA VAL A 104 2.71 0.00 -9.24
C VAL A 104 2.14 -0.50 -10.58
N ASN A 105 2.93 -0.54 -11.65
CA ASN A 105 2.48 -1.08 -12.93
C ASN A 105 2.11 -2.58 -12.83
N LYS A 106 2.89 -3.36 -12.09
CA LYS A 106 2.56 -4.77 -11.79
C LYS A 106 1.28 -4.89 -10.95
N LEU A 107 1.09 -3.99 -9.97
CA LEU A 107 -0.12 -3.94 -9.14
C LEU A 107 -1.37 -3.67 -9.99
N VAL A 108 -1.30 -2.71 -10.91
CA VAL A 108 -2.40 -2.38 -11.84
C VAL A 108 -2.88 -3.61 -12.62
N GLN A 109 -1.94 -4.37 -13.20
CA GLN A 109 -2.26 -5.58 -13.96
C GLN A 109 -2.93 -6.64 -13.08
N ARG A 110 -2.56 -6.72 -11.80
CA ARG A 110 -3.09 -7.73 -10.85
C ARG A 110 -4.46 -7.38 -10.30
N LEU A 111 -4.70 -6.10 -10.04
CA LEU A 111 -6.00 -5.65 -9.54
C LEU A 111 -7.10 -5.80 -10.61
N GLY A 112 -6.71 -5.78 -11.90
CA GLY A 112 -7.65 -5.88 -13.01
C GLY A 112 -8.54 -4.65 -13.10
N LEU A 113 -7.97 -3.48 -12.78
CA LEU A 113 -8.66 -2.19 -12.81
C LEU A 113 -8.72 -1.66 -14.25
N HIS A 114 -9.82 -0.98 -14.57
CA HIS A 114 -9.96 -0.33 -15.86
C HIS A 114 -9.06 0.93 -15.92
N PRO A 115 -8.30 1.18 -17.01
CA PRO A 115 -7.43 2.36 -17.14
C PRO A 115 -8.14 3.69 -16.88
N GLY A 116 -9.40 3.81 -17.31
CA GLY A 116 -10.21 5.02 -17.11
C GLY A 116 -10.47 5.36 -15.63
N ASP A 117 -10.50 4.37 -14.74
CA ASP A 117 -10.72 4.61 -13.30
C ASP A 117 -9.41 4.91 -12.56
N MET A 118 -8.29 4.41 -13.09
CA MET A 118 -6.96 4.62 -12.51
C MET A 118 -6.38 5.99 -12.87
N GLN A 119 -6.62 6.48 -14.09
CA GLN A 119 -6.06 7.74 -14.56
C GLN A 119 -6.36 8.93 -13.63
N PRO A 120 -7.60 9.14 -13.16
CA PRO A 120 -7.90 10.23 -12.23
C PRO A 120 -7.19 10.10 -10.88
N ILE A 121 -7.00 8.88 -10.39
CA ILE A 121 -6.29 8.59 -9.13
C ILE A 121 -4.80 8.93 -9.30
N TRP A 122 -4.21 8.47 -10.39
CA TRP A 122 -2.82 8.74 -10.74
C TRP A 122 -2.56 10.25 -10.88
N ASP A 123 -3.37 10.94 -11.67
CA ASP A 123 -3.23 12.38 -11.90
C ASP A 123 -3.38 13.18 -10.60
N ARG A 124 -4.26 12.73 -9.70
CA ARG A 124 -4.44 13.36 -8.40
C ARG A 124 -3.22 13.17 -7.51
N ALA A 125 -2.69 11.95 -7.40
CA ALA A 125 -1.49 11.69 -6.60
C ALA A 125 -0.30 12.48 -7.12
N LYS A 126 -0.08 12.46 -8.44
CA LYS A 126 0.98 13.23 -9.09
C LYS A 126 0.90 14.73 -8.78
N ARG A 127 -0.27 15.35 -8.95
CA ARG A 127 -0.48 16.78 -8.64
C ARG A 127 -0.26 17.09 -7.17
N HIS A 128 -0.67 16.21 -6.27
CA HIS A 128 -0.60 16.47 -4.84
C HIS A 128 0.83 16.49 -4.31
N TYR A 129 1.70 15.65 -4.87
CA TYR A 129 3.06 15.44 -4.34
C TYR A 129 4.19 16.01 -5.22
N LEU A 130 3.97 16.21 -6.53
CA LEU A 130 4.99 16.78 -7.43
C LEU A 130 4.76 18.26 -7.77
N ASP A 131 3.51 18.73 -7.74
CA ASP A 131 3.15 20.11 -8.11
C ASP A 131 2.79 20.98 -6.87
N GLY A 132 2.83 20.38 -5.66
CA GLY A 132 2.41 20.97 -4.39
C GLY A 132 3.53 21.61 -3.59
#